data_AF-A0A1Y5DEJ5-F1
#
_entry.id   AF-A0A1Y5DEJ5-F1
#
_cell.length_a   1.000
_cell.length_b   1.000
_cell.length_c   1.000
_cell.angle_alpha   90.00
_cell.angle_beta   90.00
_cell.angle_gamma   90.00
#
_symmetry.space_group_name_H-M   'P 1'
#
loop_
_entity.id
_entity.type
_entity.pdbx_description
1 polymer ?
#
loop_
_entity_poly.entity_id
_entity_poly.type
_entity_poly.pdbx_seq_one_letter_code
_entity_poly.pdbx_strand_id
1 'polypeptide(L)'
;KQNRQQLLRNRRLQEDMRALSKSAIGMGQKVLSTERKLADVLKKQTSILNTQPEHPSYDQADSLIAMGASEDDLVNTCGFSRGEAELLLSLKRHGHAGSAHVH
;
A
#
# COMPACT_ATOMS: atom_id res chain seq x y z
N LYS A 1 -0.70 -64.44 -20.81
CA LYS A 1 -1.12 -63.14 -21.39
C LYS A 1 -1.59 -62.14 -20.32
N GLN A 2 -2.46 -62.54 -19.39
CA GLN A 2 -3.00 -61.71 -18.30
C GLN A 2 -1.94 -61.12 -17.35
N ASN A 3 -0.94 -61.91 -16.94
CA ASN A 3 0.12 -61.45 -16.03
C ASN A 3 0.96 -60.29 -16.63
N ARG A 4 1.26 -60.35 -17.93
CA ARG A 4 1.98 -59.28 -18.66
C ARG A 4 1.17 -57.98 -18.72
N GLN A 5 -0.15 -58.07 -18.89
CA GLN A 5 -1.02 -56.89 -18.85
C GLN A 5 -1.09 -56.26 -17.46
N GLN A 6 -1.11 -57.08 -16.40
CA GLN A 6 -1.09 -56.57 -15.03
C GLN A 6 0.24 -55.85 -14.71
N LEU A 7 1.38 -56.42 -15.11
CA LEU A 7 2.69 -55.77 -14.95
C LEU A 7 2.77 -54.41 -15.65
N LEU A 8 2.26 -54.32 -16.88
CA LEU A 8 2.22 -53.05 -17.62
C LEU A 8 1.30 -52.03 -16.96
N ARG A 9 0.15 -52.46 -16.42
CA ARG A 9 -0.77 -51.57 -15.70
C ARG A 9 -0.13 -51.06 -14.40
N ASN A 10 0.51 -51.93 -13.64
CA ASN A 10 1.18 -51.55 -12.39
C ASN A 10 2.31 -50.54 -12.66
N ARG A 11 3.11 -50.78 -13.71
CA ARG A 11 4.16 -49.86 -14.14
C ARG A 11 3.63 -48.47 -14.50
N ARG A 12 2.54 -48.39 -15.26
CA ARG A 12 1.90 -47.10 -15.60
C ARG A 12 1.41 -46.37 -14.35
N LEU A 13 0.74 -47.07 -13.43
CA LEU A 13 0.29 -46.48 -12.17
C LEU A 13 1.47 -45.95 -11.34
N GLN A 14 2.60 -46.66 -11.29
CA GLN A 14 3.81 -46.18 -10.62
C GLN A 14 4.43 -44.96 -11.30
N GLU A 15 4.33 -44.84 -12.62
CA GLU A 15 4.79 -43.67 -13.37
C GLU A 15 3.86 -42.48 -13.10
N ASP A 16 2.54 -42.68 -13.12
CA ASP A 16 1.53 -41.67 -12.80
C ASP A 16 1.65 -41.17 -11.36
N MET A 17 1.83 -42.07 -10.39
CA MET A 17 2.05 -41.68 -8.99
C MET A 17 3.32 -40.84 -8.84
N ARG A 18 4.41 -41.20 -9.53
CA ARG A 18 5.65 -40.41 -9.51
C ARG A 18 5.45 -39.03 -10.14
N ALA A 19 4.70 -38.94 -11.23
CA ALA A 19 4.35 -37.66 -11.83
C ALA A 19 3.50 -36.80 -10.88
N LEU A 20 2.48 -37.39 -10.25
CA LEU A 20 1.62 -36.72 -9.27
C LEU A 20 2.41 -36.24 -8.05
N SER A 21 3.29 -37.06 -7.47
CA SER A 21 4.14 -36.65 -6.34
C SER A 21 5.03 -35.45 -6.71
N LYS A 22 5.65 -35.47 -7.90
CA LYS A 22 6.45 -34.32 -8.38
C LYS A 22 5.60 -33.07 -8.55
N SER A 23 4.40 -33.21 -9.12
CA SER A 23 3.45 -32.10 -9.27
C SER A 23 3.02 -31.53 -7.93
N ALA A 24 2.70 -32.38 -6.94
CA ALA A 24 2.32 -31.95 -5.60
C ALA A 24 3.45 -31.19 -4.90
N ILE A 25 4.69 -31.65 -5.02
CA ILE A 25 5.87 -30.94 -4.48
C ILE A 25 6.01 -29.57 -5.15
N GLY A 26 5.93 -29.52 -6.49
CA GLY A 26 6.02 -28.26 -7.24
C GLY A 26 4.91 -27.26 -6.87
N MET A 27 3.69 -27.74 -6.65
CA MET A 27 2.58 -26.93 -6.15
C MET A 27 2.87 -26.39 -4.73
N GLY A 28 3.37 -27.24 -3.82
CA GLY A 28 3.76 -26.80 -2.48
C GLY A 28 4.84 -25.70 -2.50
N GLN A 29 5.83 -25.82 -3.37
CA GLN A 29 6.84 -24.78 -3.57
C GLN A 29 6.24 -23.46 -4.09
N LYS A 30 5.28 -23.54 -5.01
CA LYS A 30 4.57 -22.35 -5.51
C LYS A 30 3.77 -21.66 -4.41
N VAL A 31 3.04 -22.43 -3.59
CA VAL A 31 2.28 -21.89 -2.43
C VAL A 31 3.21 -21.14 -1.48
N LEU A 32 4.33 -21.76 -1.07
CA LEU A 32 5.30 -21.12 -0.19
C LEU A 32 5.90 -19.84 -0.81
N SER A 33 6.14 -19.84 -2.13
CA SER A 33 6.63 -18.65 -2.85
C SER A 33 5.59 -17.52 -2.85
N THR A 34 4.31 -17.84 -3.05
CA THR A 34 3.23 -16.86 -3.01
C THR A 34 3.00 -16.31 -1.61
N GLU A 35 3.06 -17.15 -0.57
CA GLU A 35 2.94 -16.71 0.82
C GLU A 35 4.05 -15.72 1.20
N ARG A 36 5.29 -15.98 0.80
CA ARG A 36 6.42 -15.05 1.02
C ARG A 36 6.20 -13.71 0.33
N LYS A 37 5.80 -13.73 -0.95
CA LYS A 37 5.50 -12.51 -1.70
C LYS A 37 4.37 -11.71 -1.06
N LEU A 38 3.33 -12.40 -0.58
CA LEU A 38 2.22 -11.77 0.13
C LEU A 38 2.70 -11.12 1.42
N ALA A 39 3.52 -11.80 2.23
CA ALA A 39 4.10 -11.24 3.44
C ALA A 39 4.95 -9.98 3.15
N ASP A 40 5.75 -9.99 2.09
CA ASP A 40 6.54 -8.83 1.67
C ASP A 40 5.66 -7.65 1.23
N VAL A 41 4.59 -7.92 0.48
CA VAL A 41 3.63 -6.89 0.06
C VAL A 41 2.91 -6.30 1.27
N LEU A 42 2.44 -7.13 2.20
CA LEU A 42 1.80 -6.66 3.43
C LEU A 42 2.76 -5.80 4.27
N LYS A 43 4.02 -6.22 4.42
CA LYS A 43 5.03 -5.43 5.11
C LYS A 43 5.23 -4.05 4.47
N LYS A 44 5.33 -4.00 3.13
CA LYS A 44 5.44 -2.74 2.38
C LYS A 44 4.19 -1.89 2.54
N GLN A 45 3.00 -2.49 2.50
CA GLN A 45 1.74 -1.78 2.69
C GLN A 45 1.68 -1.16 4.08
N THR A 46 2.03 -1.89 5.14
CA THR A 46 2.12 -1.36 6.50
C THR A 46 3.13 -0.21 6.58
N SER A 47 4.29 -0.32 5.93
CA SER A 47 5.23 0.79 5.85
C SER A 47 4.61 2.00 5.15
N ILE A 48 3.98 1.83 3.99
CA ILE A 48 3.32 2.94 3.27
C ILE A 48 2.26 3.62 4.13
N LEU A 49 1.37 2.84 4.76
CA LEU A 49 0.34 3.35 5.66
C LEU A 49 0.92 4.09 6.87
N ASN A 50 2.05 3.62 7.41
CA ASN A 50 2.72 4.28 8.52
C ASN A 50 3.55 5.50 8.10
N THR A 51 3.89 5.64 6.81
CA THR A 51 4.72 6.76 6.30
C THR A 51 3.88 7.88 5.71
N GLN A 52 2.56 7.70 5.56
CA GLN A 52 1.66 8.73 5.05
C GLN A 52 0.82 9.30 6.21
N PRO A 53 1.06 10.54 6.67
CA PRO A 53 -0.08 11.44 6.87
C PRO A 53 -0.67 11.65 5.47
N GLU A 54 -1.91 11.23 5.23
CA GLU A 54 -2.63 11.43 3.96
C GLU A 54 -2.79 12.93 3.66
N HIS A 55 -1.73 13.57 3.19
CA HIS A 55 -1.56 15.02 3.08
C HIS A 55 -1.17 15.71 4.42
N PRO A 56 -0.44 16.85 4.36
CA PRO A 56 -0.55 17.87 5.40
C PRO A 56 -2.01 17.98 5.80
N SER A 57 -2.38 17.75 7.06
CA SER A 57 -3.79 17.91 7.39
C SER A 57 -4.12 19.41 7.27
N TYR A 58 -5.03 19.74 6.35
CA TYR A 58 -5.50 21.11 6.18
C TYR A 58 -6.05 21.67 7.50
N ASP A 59 -6.58 20.82 8.38
CA ASP A 59 -7.00 21.18 9.73
C ASP A 59 -5.83 21.64 10.63
N GLN A 60 -4.66 20.99 10.55
CA GLN A 60 -3.46 21.43 11.25
C GLN A 60 -2.93 22.74 10.66
N ALA A 61 -2.96 22.86 9.34
CA ALA A 61 -2.60 24.09 8.64
C ALA A 61 -3.50 25.26 9.10
N ASP A 62 -4.81 25.04 9.17
CA ASP A 62 -5.79 26.02 9.61
C ASP A 62 -5.54 26.48 11.05
N SER A 63 -5.27 25.55 11.96
CA SER A 63 -4.93 25.88 13.34
C SER A 63 -3.61 26.67 13.43
N LEU A 64 -2.59 26.29 12.67
CA LEU A 64 -1.31 27.00 12.62
C LEU A 64 -1.45 28.40 12.04
N ILE A 65 -2.18 28.55 10.94
CA ILE A 65 -2.48 29.86 10.33
C ILE A 65 -3.25 30.75 11.32
N ALA A 66 -4.22 30.19 12.06
CA ALA A 66 -4.96 30.93 13.09
C ALA A 66 -4.04 31.38 14.26
N MET A 67 -2.95 30.66 14.51
CA MET A 67 -1.91 31.04 15.47
C MET A 67 -0.85 31.99 14.88
N GLY A 68 -0.98 32.38 13.59
CA GLY A 68 -0.06 33.31 12.93
C GLY A 68 1.17 32.67 12.30
N ALA A 69 1.12 31.37 11.98
CA ALA A 69 2.20 30.67 11.30
C ALA A 69 2.53 31.30 9.94
N SER A 70 3.81 31.29 9.60
CA SER A 70 4.36 31.79 8.34
C SER A 70 4.33 30.73 7.23
N GLU A 71 4.60 31.15 5.99
CA GLU A 71 4.75 30.26 4.84
C GLU A 71 5.77 29.14 5.10
N ASP A 72 6.93 29.50 5.67
CA ASP A 72 7.99 28.54 5.99
C ASP A 72 7.57 27.57 7.10
N ASP A 73 6.71 27.97 8.04
CA ASP A 73 6.20 27.09 9.08
C ASP A 73 5.28 26.01 8.50
N LEU A 74 4.43 26.38 7.53
CA LEU A 74 3.56 25.43 6.82
C LEU A 74 4.37 24.44 5.97
N VAL A 75 5.43 24.92 5.32
CA VAL A 75 6.35 24.05 4.56
C VAL A 75 7.08 23.07 5.47
N ASN A 76 7.63 23.55 6.59
CA ASN A 76 8.47 22.75 7.47
C ASN A 76 7.68 21.84 8.42
N THR A 77 6.51 22.27 8.87
CA THR A 77 5.71 21.57 9.90
C THR A 77 4.62 20.71 9.29
N CYS A 78 3.96 21.19 8.24
CA CYS A 78 2.87 20.47 7.59
C CYS A 78 3.32 19.76 6.31
N GLY A 79 4.43 20.19 5.68
CA GLY A 79 4.94 19.56 4.47
C GLY A 79 4.24 20.00 3.17
N PHE A 80 3.62 21.18 3.18
CA PHE A 80 3.11 21.80 1.95
C PHE A 80 4.26 22.22 1.03
N SER A 81 4.00 22.25 -0.28
CA SER A 81 4.89 22.97 -1.20
C SER A 81 4.80 24.48 -0.94
N ARG A 82 5.85 25.20 -1.33
CA ARG A 82 5.93 26.66 -1.12
C ARG A 82 4.73 27.40 -1.76
N GLY A 83 4.38 27.04 -3.00
CA GLY A 83 3.22 27.61 -3.69
C GLY A 83 1.86 27.25 -3.04
N GLU A 84 1.73 26.06 -2.45
CA GLU A 84 0.51 25.68 -1.71
C GLU A 84 0.38 26.44 -0.39
N ALA A 85 1.48 26.62 0.34
CA ALA A 85 1.51 27.40 1.57
C ALA A 85 1.14 28.88 1.32
N GLU A 86 1.71 29.49 0.27
CA GLU A 86 1.38 30.85 -0.15
C GLU A 86 -0.10 30.99 -0.54
N LEU A 87 -0.62 30.02 -1.31
CA LEU A 87 -2.02 29.98 -1.71
C LEU A 87 -2.96 29.88 -0.49
N LEU A 88 -2.67 28.99 0.47
CA LEU A 88 -3.48 28.83 1.69
C LEU A 88 -3.53 30.09 2.54
N LEU A 89 -2.37 30.72 2.76
CA LEU A 89 -2.29 31.99 3.49
C LEU A 89 -3.06 33.11 2.78
N SER A 90 -2.98 33.15 1.44
CA SER A 90 -3.75 34.10 0.65
C SER A 90 -5.26 33.84 0.76
N LEU A 91 -5.70 32.58 0.61
CA LEU A 91 -7.11 32.21 0.71
C LEU A 91 -7.71 32.55 2.07
N LYS A 92 -6.98 32.32 3.18
CA LYS A 92 -7.46 32.68 4.53
C LYS A 92 -7.54 34.19 4.73
N ARG A 93 -6.56 34.94 4.23
CA ARG A 93 -6.56 36.42 4.30
C ARG A 93 -7.77 37.02 3.57
N HIS A 94 -8.09 36.50 2.39
CA HIS A 94 -9.24 36.96 1.60
C HIS A 94 -10.58 36.40 2.11
N GLY A 95 -10.61 35.18 2.66
CA GLY A 95 -11.79 34.57 3.27
C GLY A 95 -12.26 35.30 4.54
N HIS A 96 -11.33 35.77 5.38
CA HIS A 96 -11.67 36.64 6.52
C HIS A 96 -12.16 38.03 6.09
N ALA A 97 -11.68 38.57 4.97
CA ALA A 97 -12.15 39.85 4.43
C ALA A 97 -13.58 39.78 3.86
N GLY A 98 -14.03 38.61 3.39
CA GLY A 98 -15.41 38.40 2.93
C GLY A 98 -16.46 38.28 4.05
N SER A 99 -16.05 37.88 5.26
CA SER A 99 -16.96 37.74 6.41
C SER A 99 -17.13 39.03 7.24
N ALA A 100 -16.20 39.98 7.11
CA ALA A 100 -16.23 41.25 7.86
C ALA A 100 -17.15 42.33 7.25
N HIS A 101 -17.78 42.06 6.09
CA HIS A 101 -18.71 42.97 5.41
C HIS A 101 -20.18 42.48 5.48
N VAL A 102 -20.53 41.71 6.52
CA VAL A 102 -21.93 41.33 6.82
C VAL A 102 -22.24 41.63 8.30
N HIS A 103 -22.08 42.90 8.68
CA HIS A 103 -22.86 43.53 9.75
C HIS A 103 -22.89 45.03 9.56
#